data_AF-A0A0W8DM07-F1
#
_entry.id   AF-A0A0W8DM07-F1
#
_cell.length_a   1.000
_cell.length_b   1.000
_cell.length_c   1.000
_cell.angle_alpha   90.00
_cell.angle_beta   90.00
_cell.angle_gamma   90.00
#
_symmetry.space_group_name_H-M   'P 1'
#
loop_
_entity.id
_entity.type
_entity.pdbx_description
1 polymer ?
#
loop_
_entity_poly.entity_id
_entity_poly.type
_entity_poly.pdbx_seq_one_letter_code
_entity_poly.pdbx_strand_id
1 'polypeptide(L)'
;MALVFKSLQVVLPGALVHYLPALLFGQHLEDAVLSGLVPVVSAIVGLLLVLDLAILRSPDQSLPKQIAEGVLGLVLGSMVFHVAVVLFGAPVVDASNSHELYLVCSSIGAMLGAYVGALPIPLDWDRPWQQWPLTCVYGTLIGHAAGIVLSIVISTTSESFAAKSTKKD
;
A
#
# COMPACT_ATOMS: atom_id res chain seq x y z
N MET A 1 -32.32 -11.99 25.86
CA MET A 1 -31.57 -13.05 25.14
C MET A 1 -30.82 -12.53 23.91
N ALA A 2 -31.46 -11.82 22.97
CA ALA A 2 -30.79 -11.38 21.73
C ALA A 2 -29.55 -10.49 21.93
N LEU A 3 -29.55 -9.65 22.97
CA LEU A 3 -28.45 -8.75 23.29
C LEU A 3 -27.21 -9.51 23.81
N VAL A 4 -27.42 -10.49 24.70
CA VAL A 4 -26.38 -11.39 25.22
C VAL A 4 -25.76 -12.21 24.09
N PHE A 5 -26.58 -12.67 23.13
CA PHE A 5 -26.09 -13.43 21.98
C PHE A 5 -25.21 -12.57 21.04
N LYS A 6 -25.63 -11.33 20.75
CA LYS A 6 -24.81 -10.39 19.97
C LYS A 6 -23.50 -10.04 20.69
N SER A 7 -23.54 -9.80 21.99
CA SER A 7 -22.33 -9.56 22.79
C SER A 7 -21.39 -10.76 22.76
N LEU A 8 -21.93 -11.98 22.86
CA LEU A 8 -21.15 -13.21 22.78
C LEU A 8 -20.52 -13.40 21.39
N GLN A 9 -21.25 -13.11 20.31
CA GLN A 9 -20.72 -13.18 18.95
C GLN A 9 -19.57 -12.20 18.67
N VAL A 10 -19.51 -11.07 19.39
CA VAL A 10 -18.43 -10.08 19.26
C VAL A 10 -17.22 -10.44 20.13
N VAL A 11 -17.46 -10.91 21.35
CA VAL A 11 -16.39 -11.19 22.33
C VAL A 11 -15.72 -12.54 22.08
N LEU A 12 -16.49 -13.56 21.66
CA LEU A 12 -16.00 -14.93 21.50
C LEU A 12 -14.90 -15.05 20.43
N PRO A 13 -14.99 -14.43 19.23
CA PRO A 13 -13.91 -14.47 18.25
C PRO A 13 -12.64 -13.79 18.75
N GLY A 14 -12.75 -12.65 19.45
CA GLY A 14 -11.59 -11.94 20.01
C GLY A 14 -10.89 -12.73 21.10
N ALA A 15 -11.66 -13.32 22.03
CA ALA A 15 -11.12 -14.19 23.07
C ALA A 15 -10.47 -15.45 22.49
N LEU A 16 -11.08 -16.06 21.46
CA LEU A 16 -10.49 -17.20 20.76
C LEU A 16 -9.18 -16.80 20.07
N VAL A 17 -9.13 -15.70 19.34
CA VAL A 17 -7.90 -15.25 18.66
C VAL A 17 -6.77 -14.95 19.65
N HIS A 18 -7.08 -14.42 20.83
CA HIS A 18 -6.07 -14.06 21.83
C HIS A 18 -5.58 -15.24 22.68
N TYR A 19 -6.48 -16.16 23.08
CA TYR A 19 -6.13 -17.26 24.00
C TYR A 19 -5.95 -18.63 23.33
N LEU A 20 -6.58 -18.90 22.18
CA LEU A 20 -6.44 -20.19 21.49
C LEU A 20 -4.99 -20.44 21.03
N PRO A 21 -4.26 -19.45 20.46
CA PRO A 21 -2.85 -19.66 20.11
C PRO A 21 -1.97 -19.88 21.34
N ALA A 22 -2.26 -19.19 22.45
CA ALA A 22 -1.56 -19.39 23.71
C ALA A 22 -1.80 -20.80 24.28
N LEU A 23 -3.00 -21.35 24.13
CA LEU A 23 -3.35 -22.70 24.57
C LEU A 23 -2.72 -23.79 23.67
N LEU A 24 -2.71 -23.59 22.34
CA LEU A 24 -2.24 -24.58 21.36
C LEU A 24 -0.71 -24.55 21.17
N PHE A 25 -0.10 -23.38 21.22
CA PHE A 25 1.30 -23.14 20.86
C PHE A 25 2.12 -22.56 22.00
N GLY A 26 1.52 -22.29 23.17
CA GLY A 26 2.21 -21.76 24.34
C GLY A 26 2.64 -20.28 24.22
N GLN A 27 2.20 -19.57 23.16
CA GLN A 27 2.53 -18.18 22.91
C GLN A 27 1.32 -17.39 22.43
N HIS A 28 1.21 -16.14 22.87
CA HIS A 28 0.18 -15.23 22.36
C HIS A 28 0.49 -14.85 20.91
N LEU A 29 -0.57 -14.63 20.12
CA LEU A 29 -0.45 -14.29 18.71
C LEU A 29 0.31 -12.97 18.52
N GLU A 30 0.09 -12.00 19.40
CA GLU A 30 0.76 -10.70 19.39
C GLU A 30 2.27 -10.83 19.57
N ASP A 31 2.76 -11.69 20.46
CA ASP A 31 4.19 -11.91 20.66
C ASP A 31 4.84 -12.57 19.45
N ALA A 32 4.16 -13.53 18.84
CA ALA A 32 4.59 -14.19 17.61
C ALA A 32 4.60 -13.21 16.41
N VAL A 33 3.58 -12.35 16.31
CA VAL A 33 3.49 -11.32 15.27
C VAL A 33 4.57 -10.27 15.49
N LEU A 34 4.76 -9.77 16.71
CA LEU A 34 5.79 -8.76 17.02
C LEU A 34 7.20 -9.31 16.77
N SER A 35 7.47 -10.55 17.17
CA SER A 35 8.78 -11.20 16.94
C SER A 35 9.09 -11.40 15.45
N GLY A 36 8.09 -11.63 14.60
CA GLY A 36 8.29 -11.71 13.15
C GLY A 36 8.28 -10.35 12.45
N LEU A 37 7.37 -9.46 12.83
CA LEU A 37 7.12 -8.19 12.14
C LEU A 37 8.18 -7.14 12.44
N VAL A 38 8.61 -6.99 13.70
CA VAL A 38 9.60 -5.99 14.12
C VAL A 38 10.93 -6.13 13.37
N PRO A 39 11.56 -7.31 13.23
CA PRO A 39 12.80 -7.43 12.47
C PRO A 39 12.61 -7.18 10.97
N VAL A 40 11.46 -7.56 10.40
CA VAL A 40 11.16 -7.30 8.98
C VAL A 40 10.98 -5.81 8.72
N VAL A 41 10.17 -5.14 9.54
CA VAL A 41 9.93 -3.69 9.41
C VAL A 41 11.22 -2.91 9.65
N SER A 42 12.00 -3.27 10.67
CA SER A 42 13.29 -2.60 10.93
C SER A 42 14.31 -2.83 9.82
N ALA A 43 14.34 -4.01 9.19
CA ALA A 43 15.18 -4.27 8.01
C ALA A 43 14.75 -3.41 6.81
N ILE A 44 13.45 -3.27 6.55
CA ILE A 44 12.93 -2.42 5.46
C ILE A 44 13.30 -0.95 5.72
N VAL A 45 13.05 -0.44 6.93
CA VAL A 45 13.38 0.95 7.29
C VAL A 45 14.89 1.20 7.22
N GLY A 46 15.70 0.25 7.69
CA GLY A 46 17.15 0.32 7.60
C GLY A 46 17.66 0.33 6.15
N LEU A 47 17.08 -0.50 5.28
CA LEU A 47 17.41 -0.51 3.85
C LEU A 47 17.04 0.82 3.19
N LEU A 48 15.86 1.37 3.48
CA LEU A 48 15.43 2.66 2.96
C LEU A 48 16.37 3.78 3.40
N LEU A 49 16.79 3.80 4.66
CA LEU A 49 17.76 4.78 5.16
C LEU A 49 19.12 4.64 4.45
N VAL A 50 19.60 3.42 4.21
CA VAL A 50 20.85 3.18 3.47
C VAL A 50 20.73 3.66 2.02
N LEU A 51 19.58 3.45 1.38
CA LEU A 51 19.31 3.94 0.03
C LEU A 51 19.26 5.47 0.00
N ASP A 52 18.58 6.13 0.94
CA ASP A 52 18.54 7.59 1.05
C ASP A 52 19.95 8.18 1.21
N LEU A 53 20.78 7.58 2.06
CA LEU A 53 22.18 7.98 2.22
C LEU A 53 23.03 7.72 0.97
N ALA A 54 22.76 6.64 0.24
CA ALA A 54 23.47 6.34 -1.02
C ALA A 54 23.08 7.31 -2.14
N ILE A 55 21.80 7.68 -2.22
CA ILE A 55 21.25 8.60 -3.22
C ILE A 55 21.69 10.05 -2.94
N LEU A 56 21.64 10.48 -1.68
CA LEU A 56 22.01 11.84 -1.27
C LEU A 56 23.51 12.00 -0.99
N ARG A 57 24.34 11.01 -1.33
CA ARG A 57 25.77 11.02 -1.06
C ARG A 57 26.44 12.20 -1.77
N SER A 58 27.01 13.11 -0.98
CA SER A 58 27.78 14.24 -1.49
C SER A 58 29.19 14.24 -0.88
N PRO A 59 30.26 14.28 -1.71
CA PRO A 59 31.65 14.18 -1.25
C PRO A 59 32.12 15.39 -0.42
N ASP A 60 31.43 16.53 -0.52
CA ASP A 60 31.83 17.79 0.11
C ASP A 60 31.18 17.99 1.50
N GLN A 61 30.27 17.10 1.89
CA GLN A 61 29.47 17.21 3.11
C GLN A 61 30.05 16.39 4.26
N SER A 62 30.01 16.92 5.48
CA SER A 62 30.43 16.17 6.67
C SER A 62 29.47 15.00 6.94
N LEU A 63 30.01 13.86 7.39
CA LEU A 63 29.26 12.64 7.72
C LEU A 63 28.00 12.91 8.59
N PRO A 64 28.05 13.69 9.69
CA PRO A 64 26.85 13.96 10.48
C PRO A 64 25.77 14.74 9.72
N LYS A 65 26.17 15.65 8.81
CA LYS A 65 25.22 16.41 8.00
C LYS A 65 24.56 15.53 6.95
N GLN A 66 25.30 14.59 6.36
CA GLN A 66 24.74 13.57 5.45
C GLN A 66 23.72 12.66 6.17
N ILE A 67 24.03 12.21 7.39
CA ILE A 67 23.08 11.43 8.19
C ILE A 67 21.82 12.24 8.48
N ALA A 68 21.96 13.51 8.87
CA ALA A 68 20.81 14.37 9.15
C ALA A 68 19.93 14.57 7.90
N GLU A 69 20.53 14.79 6.73
CA GLU A 69 19.80 14.91 5.45
C GLU A 69 19.10 13.59 5.07
N GLY A 70 19.73 12.44 5.27
CA GLY A 70 19.12 11.12 5.04
C GLY A 70 17.94 10.82 5.98
N VAL A 71 18.08 11.12 7.27
CA VAL A 71 16.98 10.98 8.25
C VAL A 71 15.83 11.93 7.92
N LEU A 72 16.13 13.17 7.54
CA LEU A 72 15.12 14.14 7.10
C LEU A 72 14.39 13.65 5.85
N GLY A 73 15.13 13.10 4.88
CA GLY A 73 14.59 12.47 3.68
C GLY A 73 13.63 11.33 4.02
N LEU A 74 14.04 10.42 4.91
CA LEU A 74 13.22 9.30 5.37
C LEU A 74 11.93 9.77 6.06
N VAL A 75 12.02 10.76 6.96
CA VAL A 75 10.85 11.31 7.68
C VAL A 75 9.88 11.97 6.70
N LEU A 76 10.38 12.83 5.80
CA LEU A 76 9.55 13.51 4.81
C LEU A 76 8.93 12.52 3.83
N GLY A 77 9.71 11.56 3.32
CA GLY A 77 9.24 10.50 2.44
C GLY A 77 8.18 9.63 3.10
N SER A 78 8.37 9.27 4.37
CA SER A 78 7.38 8.53 5.15
C SER A 78 6.08 9.32 5.33
N MET A 79 6.15 10.62 5.65
CA MET A 79 4.97 11.47 5.77
C MET A 79 4.20 11.57 4.45
N VAL A 80 4.89 11.79 3.33
CA VAL A 80 4.27 11.86 2.00
C VAL A 80 3.62 10.52 1.63
N PHE A 81 4.31 9.41 1.87
CA PHE A 81 3.76 8.08 1.63
C PHE A 81 2.53 7.82 2.49
N HIS A 82 2.56 8.18 3.78
CA HIS A 82 1.43 8.00 4.67
C HIS A 82 0.22 8.84 4.25
N VAL A 83 0.44 10.10 3.88
CA VAL A 83 -0.61 10.98 3.33
C VAL A 83 -1.20 10.38 2.06
N ALA A 84 -0.37 9.88 1.14
CA ALA A 84 -0.85 9.21 -0.07
C ALA A 84 -1.69 7.96 0.28
N VAL A 85 -1.20 7.10 1.19
CA VAL A 85 -1.93 5.91 1.64
C VAL A 85 -3.25 6.27 2.31
N VAL A 86 -3.31 7.33 3.12
CA VAL A 86 -4.56 7.76 3.77
C VAL A 86 -5.53 8.36 2.75
N LEU A 87 -5.05 9.26 1.89
CA LEU A 87 -5.88 9.93 0.88
C LEU A 87 -6.44 8.95 -0.16
N PHE A 88 -5.67 7.94 -0.56
CA PHE A 88 -6.14 6.94 -1.52
C PHE A 88 -6.77 5.72 -0.82
N GLY A 89 -6.32 5.36 0.38
CA GLY A 89 -6.77 4.17 1.10
C GLY A 89 -8.14 4.32 1.76
N ALA A 90 -8.47 5.48 2.35
CA ALA A 90 -9.81 5.68 2.91
C ALA A 90 -10.90 5.60 1.82
N PRO A 91 -10.74 6.24 0.65
CA PRO A 91 -11.65 6.03 -0.48
C PRO A 91 -11.68 4.60 -1.02
N VAL A 92 -10.58 3.84 -0.99
CA VAL A 92 -10.59 2.41 -1.41
C VAL A 92 -11.51 1.58 -0.51
N VAL A 93 -11.49 1.84 0.80
CA VAL A 93 -12.25 1.06 1.79
C VAL A 93 -13.74 1.44 1.76
N ASP A 94 -14.05 2.71 1.51
CA ASP A 94 -15.43 3.22 1.50
C ASP A 94 -16.09 3.28 0.10
N ALA A 95 -15.37 2.90 -0.97
CA ALA A 95 -15.89 2.91 -2.34
C ALA A 95 -17.07 1.93 -2.49
N SER A 96 -18.27 2.43 -2.20
CA SER A 96 -19.52 1.68 -2.26
C SER A 96 -20.22 1.83 -3.61
N ASN A 97 -19.94 2.93 -4.31
CA ASN A 97 -20.54 3.26 -5.60
C ASN A 97 -19.55 3.02 -6.76
N SER A 98 -20.06 2.58 -7.91
CA SER A 98 -19.24 2.32 -9.11
C SER A 98 -18.45 3.54 -9.59
N HIS A 99 -18.99 4.75 -9.40
CA HIS A 99 -18.29 6.01 -9.74
C HIS A 99 -17.08 6.27 -8.84
N GLU A 100 -17.20 5.99 -7.54
CA GLU A 100 -16.09 6.16 -6.59
C GLU A 100 -15.01 5.12 -6.86
N LEU A 101 -15.41 3.87 -7.09
CA LEU A 101 -14.50 2.78 -7.46
C LEU A 101 -13.73 3.11 -8.76
N TYR A 102 -14.41 3.67 -9.76
CA TYR A 102 -13.77 4.14 -11.00
C TYR A 102 -12.71 5.20 -10.72
N LEU A 103 -13.04 6.23 -9.93
CA LEU A 103 -12.12 7.32 -9.61
C LEU A 103 -10.90 6.79 -8.86
N VAL A 104 -11.13 5.96 -7.85
CA VAL A 104 -10.09 5.38 -7.00
C VAL A 104 -9.16 4.45 -7.80
N CYS A 105 -9.70 3.49 -8.55
CA CYS A 105 -8.87 2.56 -9.32
C CYS A 105 -8.09 3.28 -10.41
N SER A 106 -8.70 4.25 -11.09
CA SER A 106 -8.06 5.00 -12.16
C SER A 106 -6.98 5.97 -11.64
N SER A 107 -7.16 6.57 -10.46
CA SER A 107 -6.15 7.43 -9.83
C SER A 107 -4.98 6.63 -9.25
N ILE A 108 -5.25 5.51 -8.58
CA ILE A 108 -4.20 4.62 -8.06
C ILE A 108 -3.42 4.01 -9.22
N GLY A 109 -4.11 3.56 -10.26
CA GLY A 109 -3.48 3.06 -11.48
C GLY A 109 -2.56 4.09 -12.12
N ALA A 110 -3.02 5.35 -12.26
CA ALA A 110 -2.21 6.44 -12.79
C ALA A 110 -0.93 6.69 -11.95
N MET A 111 -1.07 6.74 -10.63
CA MET A 111 0.05 6.94 -9.71
C MET A 111 1.07 5.81 -9.81
N LEU A 112 0.63 4.55 -9.70
CA LEU A 112 1.52 3.39 -9.83
C LEU A 112 2.18 3.33 -11.21
N GLY A 113 1.42 3.67 -12.26
CA GLY A 113 1.95 3.80 -13.61
C GLY A 113 3.07 4.82 -13.73
N ALA A 114 2.93 5.99 -13.09
CA ALA A 114 3.98 7.01 -13.05
C ALA A 114 5.26 6.51 -12.37
N TYR A 115 5.12 5.79 -11.25
CA TYR A 115 6.24 5.18 -10.52
C TYR A 115 6.97 4.13 -11.37
N VAL A 116 6.22 3.23 -12.03
CA VAL A 116 6.81 2.23 -12.94
C VAL A 116 7.49 2.91 -14.12
N GLY A 117 6.88 3.98 -14.65
CA GLY A 117 7.46 4.81 -15.71
C GLY A 117 8.73 5.54 -15.31
N ALA A 118 9.04 5.66 -14.02
CA ALA A 118 10.29 6.24 -13.55
C ALA A 118 11.47 5.25 -13.56
N LEU A 119 11.18 3.94 -13.52
CA LEU A 119 12.20 2.89 -13.47
C LEU A 119 13.20 2.89 -14.64
N PRO A 120 12.80 3.21 -15.90
CA PRO A 120 13.74 3.27 -16.99
C PRO A 120 14.75 4.41 -16.85
N ILE A 121 14.43 5.54 -16.18
CA ILE A 121 15.25 6.76 -16.21
C ILE A 121 16.70 6.51 -15.76
N PRO A 122 16.99 5.84 -14.62
CA PRO A 122 18.37 5.65 -14.15
C PRO A 122 19.21 4.73 -15.04
N LEU A 123 18.58 3.96 -15.93
CA LEU A 123 19.28 3.05 -16.85
C LEU A 123 19.81 3.76 -18.11
N ASP A 124 19.46 5.04 -18.28
CA ASP A 124 19.76 5.98 -19.38
C ASP A 124 20.43 5.34 -20.61
N TRP A 125 19.63 4.83 -21.55
CA TRP A 125 20.11 4.24 -22.79
C TRP A 125 20.31 5.28 -23.90
N ASP A 126 20.39 6.57 -23.55
CA ASP A 126 20.49 7.72 -24.48
C ASP A 126 19.39 7.69 -25.57
N ARG A 127 18.20 7.23 -25.22
CA ARG A 127 17.07 7.16 -26.16
C ARG A 127 16.14 8.36 -25.98
N PRO A 128 15.62 8.96 -27.08
CA PRO A 128 14.75 10.13 -27.00
C PRO A 128 13.43 9.84 -26.26
N TRP A 129 12.99 8.58 -26.20
CA TRP A 129 11.78 8.20 -25.48
C TRP A 129 11.98 8.12 -23.95
N GLN A 130 13.22 8.09 -23.48
CA GLN A 130 13.60 7.92 -22.06
C GLN A 130 13.79 9.25 -21.32
N GLN A 131 13.68 10.37 -22.04
CA GLN A 131 13.85 11.71 -21.50
C GLN A 131 12.83 11.98 -20.39
N TRP A 132 13.26 12.58 -19.29
CA TRP A 132 12.33 13.03 -18.25
C TRP A 132 11.43 14.17 -18.78
N PRO A 133 10.11 14.17 -18.53
CA PRO A 133 9.29 13.19 -17.79
C PRO A 133 8.51 12.21 -18.70
N LEU A 134 8.94 11.98 -19.94
CA LEU A 134 8.17 11.28 -20.97
C LEU A 134 7.74 9.86 -20.54
N THR A 135 8.65 9.07 -19.98
CA THR A 135 8.35 7.69 -19.56
C THR A 135 7.34 7.63 -18.41
N CYS A 136 7.40 8.59 -17.48
CA CYS A 136 6.42 8.73 -16.41
C CYS A 136 5.05 9.13 -16.94
N VAL A 137 4.98 10.02 -17.94
CA VAL A 137 3.70 10.40 -18.58
C VAL A 137 3.07 9.18 -19.27
N TYR A 138 3.84 8.43 -20.05
CA TYR A 138 3.32 7.20 -20.66
C TYR A 138 2.88 6.16 -19.62
N GLY A 139 3.69 5.97 -18.57
CA GLY A 139 3.33 5.11 -17.46
C GLY A 139 2.03 5.53 -16.78
N THR A 140 1.85 6.82 -16.54
CA THR A 140 0.62 7.40 -15.95
C THR A 140 -0.59 7.10 -16.82
N LEU A 141 -0.50 7.33 -18.14
CA LEU A 141 -1.61 7.10 -19.07
C LEU A 141 -2.00 5.62 -19.12
N ILE A 142 -1.01 4.72 -19.23
CA ILE A 142 -1.24 3.28 -19.25
C ILE A 142 -1.83 2.80 -17.93
N GLY A 143 -1.26 3.25 -16.81
CA GLY A 143 -1.73 2.92 -15.46
C GLY A 143 -3.16 3.41 -15.22
N HIS A 144 -3.51 4.62 -15.66
CA HIS A 144 -4.86 5.15 -15.59
C HIS A 144 -5.85 4.27 -16.36
N ALA A 145 -5.52 3.92 -17.62
CA ALA A 145 -6.35 3.05 -18.45
C ALA A 145 -6.53 1.66 -17.82
N ALA A 146 -5.46 1.07 -17.27
CA ALA A 146 -5.53 -0.21 -16.56
C ALA A 146 -6.42 -0.12 -15.30
N GLY A 147 -6.35 0.98 -14.56
CA GLY A 147 -7.21 1.24 -13.40
C GLY A 147 -8.69 1.31 -13.76
N ILE A 148 -9.03 1.92 -14.91
CA ILE A 148 -10.40 1.93 -15.43
C ILE A 148 -10.87 0.51 -15.74
N VAL A 149 -10.06 -0.27 -16.46
CA VAL A 149 -10.41 -1.67 -16.79
C VAL A 149 -10.65 -2.48 -15.52
N LEU A 150 -9.79 -2.32 -14.51
CA LEU A 150 -9.96 -2.99 -13.22
C LEU A 150 -11.29 -2.63 -12.53
N SER A 151 -11.66 -1.34 -12.52
CA SER A 151 -12.94 -0.90 -11.93
C SER A 151 -14.16 -1.56 -12.59
N ILE A 152 -14.12 -1.75 -13.91
CA ILE A 152 -15.19 -2.41 -14.68
C ILE A 152 -15.25 -3.90 -14.33
N VAL A 153 -14.10 -4.57 -14.23
CA VAL A 153 -14.02 -6.00 -13.87
C VAL A 153 -14.56 -6.24 -12.45
N ILE A 154 -14.22 -5.38 -11.48
CA ILE A 154 -14.72 -5.50 -10.11
C ILE A 154 -16.24 -5.25 -10.08
N SER A 155 -16.72 -4.21 -10.75
CA SER A 155 -18.15 -3.87 -10.78
C SER A 155 -18.98 -5.01 -11.39
N THR A 156 -18.59 -5.51 -12.57
CA THR A 156 -19.29 -6.61 -13.25
C THR A 156 -19.29 -7.91 -12.44
N THR A 157 -18.18 -8.19 -11.73
CA THR A 157 -18.09 -9.37 -10.86
C THR A 157 -19.06 -9.25 -9.67
N SER A 158 -19.16 -8.07 -9.04
CA SER A 158 -20.06 -7.84 -7.91
C SER A 158 -21.54 -8.01 -8.28
N GLU A 159 -21.95 -7.52 -9.44
CA GLU A 159 -23.32 -7.69 -9.97
C GLU A 159 -23.65 -9.15 -10.23
N SER A 160 -22.70 -9.91 -10.80
CA SER A 160 -22.87 -11.35 -11.07
C SER A 160 -23.09 -12.16 -9.77
N PHE A 161 -22.36 -11.82 -8.70
CA PHE A 161 -22.55 -12.44 -7.39
C PHE A 161 -23.92 -12.10 -6.78
N ALA A 162 -24.35 -10.84 -6.87
CA ALA A 162 -25.66 -10.41 -6.39
C ALA A 162 -26.80 -11.14 -7.11
N ALA A 163 -26.75 -11.22 -8.45
CA ALA A 163 -27.76 -11.89 -9.27
C ALA A 163 -27.87 -13.40 -8.99
N LYS A 164 -26.76 -14.04 -8.59
CA LYS A 164 -26.76 -15.45 -8.22
C LYS A 164 -27.38 -15.70 -6.84
N SER A 165 -27.24 -14.75 -5.91
CA SER A 165 -27.85 -14.83 -4.58
C SER A 165 -29.38 -14.74 -4.66
N THR A 166 -29.91 -13.78 -5.42
CA THR A 166 -31.36 -13.56 -5.54
C THR A 166 -32.13 -14.68 -6.23
N LYS A 167 -31.44 -15.60 -6.93
CA LYS A 167 -32.06 -16.73 -7.63
C LYS A 167 -32.11 -18.00 -6.78
N LYS A 168 -31.48 -17.99 -5.60
CA LYS A 168 -31.39 -19.14 -4.67
C LYS A 168 -32.41 -19.04 -3.52
N ASP A 169 -33.00 -17.86 -3.34
CA ASP A 169 -34.13 -17.59 -2.45
C ASP A 169 -35.46 -17.82 -3.18
#